data_AF-W6K5W9-F1
#
_entry.id   AF-W6K5W9-F1
#
_cell.length_a   1.000
_cell.length_b   1.000
_cell.length_c   1.000
_cell.angle_alpha   90.00
_cell.angle_beta   90.00
_cell.angle_gamma   90.00
#
_symmetry.space_group_name_H-M   'P 1'
#
loop_
_entity.id
_entity.type
_entity.pdbx_description
1 polymer ?
#
loop_
_entity_poly.entity_id
_entity_poly.type
_entity_poly.pdbx_seq_one_letter_code
_entity_poly.pdbx_strand_id
1 'polypeptide(L)'
;MTQNHLIGIGGTGARALEAVTHLCACGLGPDTLTMSFVDADKGNGNLARATQLLELYQQLRERLRNEGGADQGQSDIGEDCALFGTKIATLPQGSHWSPVPAGNDNMRELFSSQTMSEDARDLFDGLYNKHEQTLDLTEGFRARPAIGAAVSLAGAQPEEPFWDSLLQALKEPQQGEESRIFLVASIFGGTGAAGFPAIAKLLRETLRDAGVRQGVHISGALVLPYFRFDAKSGQNTQSAPGSDIFLAQTRASLKHYYHQMTGDPTLFDNIYFIGWPELIPVGDSHPGGMQQNNPPLIPELSAALASLTFFRSSEVPDKKLYRFGKRADRNGQPVPFGWEDLPDVTADRNWECRDRLGQALRFAIALDLVYGEYLTVGNGEVGIGIVENQAWYRKLIEDAGVDISMDRHQDLLKKTRQYCQNLMRWSMTLCARSQTSDLKIALFETRYLAGNKLLADGLLALNDKAEEHHMDGFSDLVHGKPADTLAELFDALTYSKPPKNTMRMGVFLRSLYEHCSLPE
;
A
#
# COMPACT_ATOMS: atom_id res chain seq x y z
N MET A 1 -16.03 4.81 -18.83
CA MET A 1 -15.51 4.12 -17.63
C MET A 1 -14.12 4.69 -17.33
N THR A 2 -13.65 4.66 -16.07
CA THR A 2 -12.31 5.18 -15.73
C THR A 2 -11.36 4.03 -15.45
N GLN A 3 -10.22 4.00 -16.14
CA GLN A 3 -9.15 3.03 -15.89
C GLN A 3 -8.14 3.64 -14.92
N ASN A 4 -7.92 3.01 -13.77
CA ASN A 4 -6.99 3.52 -12.75
C ASN A 4 -5.73 2.66 -12.70
N HIS A 5 -4.56 3.29 -12.77
CA HIS A 5 -3.25 2.65 -12.72
C HIS A 5 -2.42 3.27 -11.60
N LEU A 6 -1.98 2.46 -10.64
CA LEU A 6 -1.12 2.86 -9.54
C LEU A 6 0.24 2.18 -9.66
N ILE A 7 1.30 2.99 -9.75
CA ILE A 7 2.67 2.50 -9.91
C ILE A 7 3.51 2.90 -8.70
N GLY A 8 3.91 1.93 -7.90
CA GLY A 8 4.83 2.12 -6.77
C GLY A 8 6.28 1.90 -7.18
N ILE A 9 7.13 2.90 -6.99
CA ILE A 9 8.54 2.89 -7.42
C ILE A 9 9.47 2.80 -6.21
N GLY A 10 10.27 1.72 -6.16
CA GLY A 10 11.19 1.39 -5.06
C GLY A 10 10.48 1.00 -3.76
N GLY A 11 11.27 0.83 -2.69
CA GLY A 11 10.74 0.39 -1.38
C GLY A 11 9.71 1.30 -0.72
N THR A 12 9.78 2.62 -0.90
CA THR A 12 8.72 3.55 -0.44
C THR A 12 7.44 3.38 -1.25
N GLY A 13 7.56 3.21 -2.58
CA GLY A 13 6.41 2.89 -3.43
C GLY A 13 5.74 1.59 -3.01
N ALA A 14 6.52 0.52 -2.77
CA ALA A 14 6.00 -0.76 -2.32
C ALA A 14 5.19 -0.66 -1.01
N ARG A 15 5.71 0.04 0.00
CA ARG A 15 5.00 0.28 1.27
C ARG A 15 3.75 1.15 1.13
N ALA A 16 3.75 2.10 0.20
CA ALA A 16 2.55 2.88 -0.10
C ALA A 16 1.47 2.02 -0.78
N LEU A 17 1.86 1.13 -1.69
CA LEU A 17 0.94 0.18 -2.33
C LEU A 17 0.42 -0.87 -1.34
N GLU A 18 1.23 -1.30 -0.36
CA GLU A 18 0.77 -2.11 0.79
C GLU A 18 -0.37 -1.40 1.55
N ALA A 19 -0.21 -0.11 1.84
CA ALA A 19 -1.26 0.71 2.45
C ALA A 19 -2.51 0.82 1.56
N VAL A 20 -2.34 1.03 0.25
CA VAL A 20 -3.49 1.07 -0.70
C VAL A 20 -4.27 -0.25 -0.67
N THR A 21 -3.61 -1.41 -0.64
CA THR A 21 -4.30 -2.71 -0.56
C THR A 21 -5.20 -2.79 0.66
N HIS A 22 -4.73 -2.35 1.83
CA HIS A 22 -5.54 -2.29 3.05
C HIS A 22 -6.71 -1.31 2.91
N LEU A 23 -6.49 -0.11 2.39
CA LEU A 23 -7.54 0.90 2.21
C LEU A 23 -8.61 0.44 1.21
N CYS A 24 -8.22 -0.21 0.11
CA CYS A 24 -9.12 -0.83 -0.86
C CYS A 24 -9.98 -1.94 -0.22
N ALA A 25 -9.41 -2.75 0.68
CA ALA A 25 -10.18 -3.76 1.43
C ALA A 25 -11.21 -3.15 2.37
N CYS A 26 -11.01 -1.91 2.82
CA CYS A 26 -11.95 -1.17 3.65
C CYS A 26 -12.97 -0.37 2.82
N GLY A 27 -12.92 -0.46 1.49
CA GLY A 27 -13.84 0.24 0.57
C GLY A 27 -13.50 1.72 0.33
N LEU A 28 -12.24 2.13 0.55
CA LEU A 28 -11.77 3.47 0.20
C LEU A 28 -11.24 3.57 -1.24
N GLY A 29 -11.02 2.44 -1.90
CA GLY A 29 -10.51 2.41 -3.27
C GLY A 29 -11.59 2.70 -4.32
N PRO A 30 -11.19 2.94 -5.58
CA PRO A 30 -12.13 3.00 -6.71
C PRO A 30 -12.76 1.62 -6.98
N ASP A 31 -13.67 1.53 -7.95
CA ASP A 31 -14.26 0.24 -8.36
C ASP A 31 -13.22 -0.71 -8.94
N THR A 32 -12.33 -0.20 -9.79
CA THR A 32 -11.24 -0.95 -10.43
C THR A 32 -9.91 -0.20 -10.28
N LEU A 33 -8.84 -0.96 -10.05
CA LEU A 33 -7.49 -0.46 -9.91
C LEU A 33 -6.47 -1.47 -10.45
N THR A 34 -5.57 -1.04 -11.32
CA THR A 34 -4.41 -1.83 -11.74
C THR A 34 -3.20 -1.39 -10.92
N MET A 35 -2.58 -2.33 -10.20
CA MET A 35 -1.38 -2.07 -9.40
C MET A 35 -0.13 -2.63 -10.06
N SER A 36 0.95 -1.84 -10.02
CA SER A 36 2.26 -2.23 -10.54
C SER A 36 3.37 -1.72 -9.65
N PHE A 37 4.43 -2.51 -9.51
CA PHE A 37 5.62 -2.24 -8.74
C PHE A 37 6.80 -2.10 -9.67
N VAL A 38 7.62 -1.08 -9.45
CA VAL A 38 8.87 -0.87 -10.17
C VAL A 38 10.00 -0.89 -9.17
N ASP A 39 10.80 -1.95 -9.18
CA ASP A 39 12.01 -2.03 -8.35
C ASP A 39 13.11 -2.81 -9.05
N ALA A 40 14.33 -2.26 -9.03
CA ALA A 40 15.51 -2.97 -9.51
C ALA A 40 15.87 -4.14 -8.58
N ASP A 41 15.58 -3.99 -7.29
CA ASP A 41 15.78 -5.03 -6.29
C ASP A 41 14.59 -5.97 -6.22
N LYS A 42 14.67 -7.06 -6.99
CA LYS A 42 13.68 -8.16 -6.98
C LYS A 42 13.61 -8.87 -5.64
N GLY A 43 14.68 -8.81 -4.84
CA GLY A 43 14.76 -9.44 -3.53
C GLY A 43 14.23 -8.57 -2.40
N ASN A 44 13.82 -7.32 -2.67
CA ASN A 44 13.41 -6.35 -1.66
C ASN A 44 12.29 -6.91 -0.74
N GLY A 45 12.57 -7.01 0.57
CA GLY A 45 11.62 -7.52 1.55
C GLY A 45 10.31 -6.73 1.64
N ASN A 46 10.36 -5.40 1.47
CA ASN A 46 9.15 -4.57 1.40
C ASN A 46 8.31 -4.85 0.16
N LEU A 47 8.94 -5.10 -1.00
CA LEU A 47 8.24 -5.49 -2.21
C LEU A 47 7.56 -6.84 -2.02
N ALA A 48 8.29 -7.84 -1.51
CA ALA A 48 7.76 -9.17 -1.25
C ALA A 48 6.55 -9.16 -0.30
N ARG A 49 6.61 -8.36 0.78
CA ARG A 49 5.47 -8.21 1.70
C ARG A 49 4.25 -7.61 1.03
N ALA A 50 4.43 -6.56 0.22
CA ALA A 50 3.34 -5.89 -0.49
C ALA A 50 2.70 -6.79 -1.56
N THR A 51 3.50 -7.56 -2.31
CA THR A 51 2.97 -8.49 -3.33
C THR A 51 2.23 -9.67 -2.70
N GLN A 52 2.75 -10.24 -1.61
CA GLN A 52 2.05 -11.31 -0.87
C GLN A 52 0.70 -10.84 -0.30
N LEU A 53 0.63 -9.61 0.23
CA LEU A 53 -0.62 -9.02 0.69
C LEU A 53 -1.62 -8.82 -0.47
N LEU A 54 -1.13 -8.35 -1.63
CA LEU A 54 -1.94 -8.17 -2.83
C LEU A 54 -2.50 -9.51 -3.35
N GLU A 55 -1.68 -10.56 -3.40
CA GLU A 55 -2.13 -11.90 -3.79
C GLU A 55 -3.20 -12.44 -2.84
N LEU A 56 -3.01 -12.29 -1.53
CA LEU A 56 -4.01 -12.68 -0.53
C LEU A 56 -5.32 -11.90 -0.70
N TYR A 57 -5.24 -10.58 -0.95
CA TYR A 57 -6.39 -9.74 -1.24
C TYR A 57 -7.15 -10.23 -2.48
N GLN A 58 -6.43 -10.49 -3.58
CA GLN A 58 -7.04 -10.94 -4.84
C GLN A 58 -7.74 -12.28 -4.67
N GLN A 59 -7.11 -13.25 -4.01
CA GLN A 59 -7.71 -14.55 -3.72
C GLN A 59 -8.98 -14.44 -2.85
N LEU A 60 -8.95 -13.59 -1.82
CA LEU A 60 -10.11 -13.37 -0.96
C LEU A 60 -11.24 -12.68 -1.71
N ARG A 61 -10.93 -11.63 -2.48
CA ARG A 61 -11.93 -10.91 -3.25
C ARG A 61 -12.56 -11.79 -4.32
N GLU A 62 -11.77 -12.54 -5.07
CA GLU A 62 -12.27 -13.46 -6.10
C GLU A 62 -13.29 -14.44 -5.51
N ARG A 63 -13.01 -14.98 -4.32
CA ARG A 63 -13.91 -15.92 -3.61
C ARG A 63 -15.14 -15.24 -3.03
N LEU A 64 -14.98 -14.10 -2.36
CA LEU A 64 -16.09 -13.41 -1.71
C LEU A 64 -17.02 -12.73 -2.71
N ARG A 65 -16.50 -12.34 -3.88
CA ARG A 65 -17.24 -11.66 -4.95
C ARG A 65 -17.58 -12.57 -6.13
N ASN A 66 -17.11 -13.82 -6.13
CA ASN A 66 -17.33 -14.83 -7.18
C ASN A 66 -16.97 -14.35 -8.61
N GLU A 67 -15.83 -13.69 -8.75
CA GLU A 67 -15.33 -13.18 -10.04
C GLU A 67 -14.82 -14.29 -10.98
N GLY A 68 -14.64 -15.52 -10.48
CA GLY A 68 -14.12 -16.67 -11.22
C GLY A 68 -15.19 -17.60 -11.83
N GLY A 69 -16.49 -17.31 -11.68
CA GLY A 69 -17.57 -17.96 -12.43
C GLY A 69 -17.82 -19.45 -12.18
N ALA A 70 -17.20 -20.07 -11.18
CA ALA A 70 -17.36 -21.51 -10.88
C ALA A 70 -18.78 -21.87 -10.39
N ASP A 71 -19.45 -20.94 -9.72
CA ASP A 71 -20.86 -21.03 -9.35
C ASP A 71 -21.62 -19.94 -10.11
N GLN A 72 -22.75 -20.30 -10.73
CA GLN A 72 -23.56 -19.41 -11.57
C GLN A 72 -24.08 -18.16 -10.83
N GLY A 73 -23.25 -17.13 -10.67
CA GLY A 73 -23.64 -15.73 -10.58
C GLY A 73 -24.08 -15.16 -9.22
N GLN A 74 -23.67 -15.73 -8.08
CA GLN A 74 -24.02 -15.14 -6.78
C GLN A 74 -22.78 -14.96 -5.89
N SER A 75 -22.34 -13.72 -5.67
CA SER A 75 -21.28 -13.35 -4.73
C SER A 75 -21.65 -13.70 -3.28
N ASP A 76 -20.70 -14.22 -2.49
CA ASP A 76 -20.89 -14.43 -1.05
C ASP A 76 -21.22 -13.10 -0.35
N ILE A 77 -20.58 -11.99 -0.78
CA ILE A 77 -20.80 -10.63 -0.30
C ILE A 77 -21.27 -9.70 -1.44
N GLY A 78 -22.46 -9.11 -1.28
CA GLY A 78 -23.07 -8.19 -2.25
C GLY A 78 -22.30 -6.88 -2.45
N GLU A 79 -22.39 -6.30 -3.66
CA GLU A 79 -21.66 -5.09 -4.13
C GLU A 79 -21.81 -3.87 -3.20
N ASP A 80 -22.88 -3.81 -2.42
CA ASP A 80 -23.18 -2.75 -1.47
C ASP A 80 -22.35 -2.80 -0.17
N CYS A 81 -21.64 -3.91 0.08
CA CYS A 81 -20.69 -4.02 1.19
C CYS A 81 -19.33 -3.43 0.81
N ALA A 82 -18.73 -2.63 1.70
CA ALA A 82 -17.42 -2.01 1.47
C ALA A 82 -16.23 -2.99 1.57
N LEU A 83 -16.39 -4.10 2.30
CA LEU A 83 -15.34 -5.08 2.55
C LEU A 83 -14.87 -5.74 1.24
N PHE A 84 -13.58 -5.62 0.92
CA PHE A 84 -12.98 -6.07 -0.35
C PHE A 84 -13.72 -5.50 -1.58
N GLY A 85 -14.12 -4.22 -1.54
CA GLY A 85 -14.91 -3.58 -2.60
C GLY A 85 -14.16 -3.40 -3.91
N THR A 86 -12.91 -2.95 -3.88
CA THR A 86 -12.13 -2.59 -5.08
C THR A 86 -11.61 -3.80 -5.85
N LYS A 87 -11.85 -3.90 -7.14
CA LYS A 87 -11.22 -4.91 -8.00
C LYS A 87 -9.78 -4.50 -8.31
N ILE A 88 -8.83 -5.08 -7.60
CA ILE A 88 -7.40 -4.83 -7.85
C ILE A 88 -6.85 -5.87 -8.83
N ALA A 89 -6.46 -5.42 -10.02
CA ALA A 89 -5.82 -6.21 -11.05
C ALA A 89 -4.31 -5.95 -11.12
N THR A 90 -3.60 -6.85 -11.79
CA THR A 90 -2.20 -6.69 -12.19
C THR A 90 -2.11 -6.80 -13.70
N LEU A 91 -1.00 -6.34 -14.29
CA LEU A 91 -0.76 -6.57 -15.71
C LEU A 91 -0.58 -8.08 -15.98
N PRO A 92 -0.85 -8.58 -17.20
CA PRO A 92 -0.75 -10.01 -17.53
C PRO A 92 0.61 -10.65 -17.25
N GLN A 93 1.67 -9.85 -17.30
CA GLN A 93 3.08 -10.25 -17.11
C GLN A 93 3.49 -10.26 -15.64
N GLY A 94 2.56 -9.91 -14.75
CA GLY A 94 2.78 -9.81 -13.32
C GLY A 94 2.64 -8.38 -12.80
N SER A 95 2.79 -8.25 -11.49
CA SER A 95 2.70 -6.97 -10.80
C SER A 95 4.02 -6.20 -10.75
N HIS A 96 5.16 -6.81 -11.07
CA HIS A 96 6.49 -6.23 -10.87
C HIS A 96 7.27 -6.10 -12.18
N TRP A 97 7.92 -4.95 -12.35
CA TRP A 97 8.92 -4.71 -13.38
C TRP A 97 10.25 -4.30 -12.75
N SER A 98 11.33 -4.89 -13.26
CA SER A 98 12.70 -4.51 -12.94
C SER A 98 13.32 -3.75 -14.11
N PRO A 99 13.83 -2.52 -13.90
CA PRO A 99 14.61 -1.81 -14.90
C PRO A 99 15.97 -2.46 -15.20
N VAL A 100 16.40 -3.43 -14.38
CA VAL A 100 17.61 -4.23 -14.58
C VAL A 100 17.20 -5.59 -15.15
N PRO A 101 17.47 -5.87 -16.44
CA PRO A 101 17.20 -7.16 -17.07
C PRO A 101 18.06 -8.26 -16.45
N ALA A 102 17.56 -9.50 -16.46
CA ALA A 102 18.32 -10.64 -15.94
C ALA A 102 19.62 -10.84 -16.74
N GLY A 103 20.75 -10.93 -16.04
CA GLY A 103 22.07 -11.15 -16.64
C GLY A 103 22.77 -9.89 -17.15
N ASN A 104 22.21 -8.70 -16.87
CA ASN A 104 22.84 -7.40 -17.15
C ASN A 104 22.94 -6.61 -15.84
N ASP A 105 23.80 -7.05 -14.94
CA ASP A 105 23.79 -6.63 -13.54
C ASP A 105 24.45 -5.26 -13.33
N ASN A 106 25.14 -4.74 -14.34
CA ASN A 106 25.79 -3.42 -14.33
C ASN A 106 25.60 -2.65 -15.64
N MET A 107 25.96 -1.36 -15.63
CA MET A 107 25.78 -0.49 -16.81
C MET A 107 26.61 -0.95 -18.02
N ARG A 108 27.81 -1.52 -17.83
CA ARG A 108 28.63 -1.96 -18.98
C ARG A 108 27.96 -3.07 -19.76
N GLU A 109 27.35 -4.01 -19.06
CA GLU A 109 26.57 -5.10 -19.66
C GLU A 109 25.29 -4.55 -20.30
N LEU A 110 24.52 -3.77 -19.54
CA LEU A 110 23.23 -3.21 -20.00
C LEU A 110 23.37 -2.40 -21.28
N PHE A 111 24.35 -1.50 -21.34
CA PHE A 111 24.57 -0.66 -22.53
C PHE A 111 25.51 -1.31 -23.54
N SER A 112 25.93 -2.56 -23.31
CA SER A 112 26.81 -3.32 -24.20
C SER A 112 28.09 -2.54 -24.55
N SER A 113 28.75 -1.95 -23.56
CA SER A 113 29.85 -0.98 -23.72
C SER A 113 31.05 -1.51 -24.52
N GLN A 114 31.20 -2.84 -24.58
CA GLN A 114 32.24 -3.52 -25.36
C GLN A 114 31.98 -3.43 -26.87
N THR A 115 30.71 -3.32 -27.28
CA THR A 115 30.28 -3.25 -28.69
C THR A 115 29.96 -1.83 -29.16
N MET A 116 30.01 -0.85 -28.26
CA MET A 116 29.84 0.57 -28.61
C MET A 116 30.91 1.04 -29.62
N SER A 117 30.53 2.01 -30.47
CA SER A 117 31.49 2.79 -31.24
C SER A 117 32.43 3.55 -30.32
N GLU A 118 33.58 4.01 -30.85
CA GLU A 118 34.57 4.78 -30.10
C GLU A 118 33.95 6.04 -29.47
N ASP A 119 33.26 6.85 -30.27
CA ASP A 119 32.58 8.08 -29.79
C ASP A 119 31.55 7.80 -28.68
N ALA A 120 30.77 6.73 -28.80
CA ALA A 120 29.77 6.37 -27.80
C ALA A 120 30.42 5.87 -26.50
N ARG A 121 31.54 5.15 -26.61
CA ARG A 121 32.32 4.69 -25.47
C ARG A 121 33.00 5.86 -24.76
N ASP A 122 33.57 6.81 -25.49
CA ASP A 122 34.19 8.01 -24.93
C ASP A 122 33.16 8.88 -24.20
N LEU A 123 31.95 9.01 -24.76
CA LEU A 123 30.85 9.69 -24.07
C LEU A 123 30.44 8.95 -22.79
N PHE A 124 30.31 7.62 -22.85
CA PHE A 124 29.96 6.79 -21.69
C PHE A 124 31.02 6.90 -20.57
N ASP A 125 32.30 6.85 -20.93
CA ASP A 125 33.44 7.00 -20.01
C ASP A 125 33.56 8.44 -19.47
N GLY A 126 33.09 9.44 -20.23
CA GLY A 126 33.01 10.83 -19.79
C GLY A 126 31.85 11.11 -18.82
N LEU A 127 30.72 10.42 -18.97
CA LEU A 127 29.52 10.60 -18.13
C LEU A 127 29.56 9.81 -16.82
N TYR A 128 30.15 8.62 -16.83
CA TYR A 128 30.15 7.71 -15.69
C TYR A 128 31.56 7.22 -15.38
N ASN A 129 31.97 7.31 -14.12
CA ASN A 129 33.28 6.79 -13.75
C ASN A 129 33.28 5.24 -13.73
N LYS A 130 34.47 4.62 -13.81
CA LYS A 130 34.60 3.15 -13.87
C LYS A 130 33.88 2.42 -12.73
N HIS A 131 33.86 2.98 -11.52
CA HIS A 131 33.18 2.37 -10.39
C HIS A 131 31.66 2.39 -10.54
N GLU A 132 31.09 3.46 -11.08
CA GLU A 132 29.66 3.56 -11.41
C GLU A 132 29.28 2.59 -12.53
N GLN A 133 30.13 2.47 -13.55
CA GLN A 133 29.87 1.59 -14.68
C GLN A 133 29.81 0.10 -14.30
N THR A 134 30.58 -0.33 -13.31
CA THR A 134 30.65 -1.73 -12.82
C THR A 134 29.89 -1.93 -11.50
N LEU A 135 29.10 -0.94 -11.07
CA LEU A 135 28.30 -1.07 -9.86
C LEU A 135 27.23 -2.14 -10.09
N ASP A 136 27.05 -3.03 -9.13
CA ASP A 136 25.93 -3.97 -9.12
C ASP A 136 24.62 -3.21 -8.89
N LEU A 137 23.72 -3.30 -9.86
CA LEU A 137 22.43 -2.60 -9.91
C LEU A 137 21.27 -3.46 -9.40
N THR A 138 21.51 -4.75 -9.11
CA THR A 138 20.48 -5.71 -8.69
C THR A 138 19.94 -5.43 -7.28
N GLU A 139 20.67 -4.69 -6.45
CA GLU A 139 20.23 -4.20 -5.14
C GLU A 139 19.74 -2.74 -5.19
N GLY A 140 19.39 -2.24 -6.38
CA GLY A 140 18.97 -0.87 -6.60
C GLY A 140 20.10 0.13 -6.78
N PHE A 141 19.73 1.39 -7.07
CA PHE A 141 20.69 2.39 -7.58
C PHE A 141 21.50 3.13 -6.50
N ARG A 142 21.50 2.66 -5.24
CA ARG A 142 22.34 3.13 -4.12
C ARG A 142 22.46 4.67 -4.02
N ALA A 143 21.32 5.35 -4.08
CA ALA A 143 21.21 6.81 -4.05
C ALA A 143 21.98 7.56 -5.16
N ARG A 144 22.06 6.97 -6.36
CA ARG A 144 22.58 7.58 -7.59
C ARG A 144 21.48 7.72 -8.65
N PRO A 145 20.63 8.77 -8.57
CA PRO A 145 19.49 8.93 -9.48
C PRO A 145 19.87 9.00 -10.97
N ALA A 146 21.05 9.54 -11.30
CA ALA A 146 21.50 9.63 -12.69
C ALA A 146 21.69 8.26 -13.35
N ILE A 147 22.34 7.31 -12.65
CA ILE A 147 22.48 5.92 -13.10
C ILE A 147 21.10 5.29 -13.25
N GLY A 148 20.27 5.42 -12.21
CA GLY A 148 18.94 4.82 -12.22
C GLY A 148 18.05 5.34 -13.34
N ALA A 149 18.12 6.63 -13.67
CA ALA A 149 17.34 7.23 -14.75
C ALA A 149 17.78 6.67 -16.10
N ALA A 150 19.09 6.59 -16.35
CA ALA A 150 19.63 6.00 -17.58
C ALA A 150 19.22 4.53 -17.72
N VAL A 151 19.37 3.73 -16.66
CA VAL A 151 19.02 2.31 -16.62
C VAL A 151 17.52 2.10 -16.81
N SER A 152 16.68 2.89 -16.13
CA SER A 152 15.23 2.80 -16.25
C SER A 152 14.75 3.12 -17.67
N LEU A 153 15.29 4.18 -18.28
CA LEU A 153 14.94 4.54 -19.66
C LEU A 153 15.44 3.49 -20.67
N ALA A 154 16.62 2.91 -20.44
CA ALA A 154 17.16 1.85 -21.29
C ALA A 154 16.31 0.57 -21.21
N GLY A 155 15.90 0.17 -20.01
CA GLY A 155 15.10 -1.03 -19.78
C GLY A 155 13.62 -0.90 -20.18
N ALA A 156 13.11 0.33 -20.27
CA ALA A 156 11.70 0.61 -20.53
C ALA A 156 11.38 0.78 -22.02
N GLN A 157 11.78 -0.20 -22.83
CA GLN A 157 11.50 -0.21 -24.27
C GLN A 157 10.04 -0.63 -24.54
N PRO A 158 9.37 -0.11 -25.59
CA PRO A 158 8.00 -0.48 -25.92
C PRO A 158 7.78 -1.98 -26.17
N GLU A 159 8.81 -2.71 -26.59
CA GLU A 159 8.78 -4.16 -26.80
C GLU A 159 8.90 -4.97 -25.51
N GLU A 160 9.25 -4.32 -24.39
CA GLU A 160 9.32 -4.98 -23.10
C GLU A 160 7.89 -5.33 -22.64
N PRO A 161 7.62 -6.59 -22.23
CA PRO A 161 6.25 -7.06 -22.02
C PRO A 161 5.39 -6.29 -21.01
N PHE A 162 6.00 -5.78 -19.93
CA PHE A 162 5.30 -4.96 -18.95
C PHE A 162 4.90 -3.61 -19.56
N TRP A 163 5.81 -2.96 -20.28
CA TRP A 163 5.53 -1.69 -20.95
C TRP A 163 4.53 -1.83 -22.08
N ASP A 164 4.66 -2.86 -22.92
CA ASP A 164 3.69 -3.16 -23.97
C ASP A 164 2.27 -3.28 -23.41
N SER A 165 2.09 -4.04 -22.32
CA SER A 165 0.76 -4.26 -21.73
C SER A 165 0.21 -3.03 -21.03
N LEU A 166 1.06 -2.26 -20.35
CA LEU A 166 0.65 -0.97 -19.79
C LEU A 166 0.20 -0.02 -20.91
N LEU A 167 0.97 0.07 -21.99
CA LEU A 167 0.66 0.96 -23.10
C LEU A 167 -0.59 0.52 -23.87
N GLN A 168 -0.81 -0.78 -24.04
CA GLN A 168 -2.05 -1.31 -24.61
C GLN A 168 -3.25 -0.89 -23.77
N ALA A 169 -3.18 -1.10 -22.44
CA ALA A 169 -4.25 -0.67 -21.53
C ALA A 169 -4.56 0.84 -21.64
N LEU A 170 -3.53 1.67 -21.84
CA LEU A 170 -3.67 3.13 -21.93
C LEU A 170 -4.09 3.65 -23.32
N LYS A 171 -3.95 2.85 -24.39
CA LYS A 171 -4.32 3.23 -25.77
C LYS A 171 -5.79 2.93 -26.11
N GLU A 172 -6.47 2.18 -25.25
CA GLU A 172 -7.84 1.72 -25.46
C GLU A 172 -8.99 2.62 -24.97
N PRO A 173 -8.81 3.81 -24.32
CA PRO A 173 -9.97 4.54 -23.84
C PRO A 173 -10.87 4.95 -25.02
N GLN A 174 -12.12 4.49 -25.01
CA GLN A 174 -13.12 4.89 -25.99
C GLN A 174 -13.48 6.38 -25.84
N GLN A 175 -14.21 6.96 -26.79
CA GLN A 175 -14.71 8.33 -26.64
C GLN A 175 -15.51 8.47 -25.33
N GLY A 176 -15.02 9.32 -24.43
CA GLY A 176 -15.64 9.56 -23.11
C GLY A 176 -15.06 8.72 -21.96
N GLU A 177 -13.99 7.95 -22.19
CA GLU A 177 -13.24 7.24 -21.14
C GLU A 177 -11.98 7.98 -20.74
N GLU A 178 -11.57 7.80 -19.48
CA GLU A 178 -10.35 8.40 -18.92
C GLU A 178 -9.44 7.31 -18.36
N SER A 179 -8.14 7.44 -18.61
CA SER A 179 -7.10 6.66 -17.95
C SER A 179 -6.36 7.56 -16.95
N ARG A 180 -6.30 7.12 -15.70
CA ARG A 180 -5.71 7.85 -14.59
C ARG A 180 -4.51 7.06 -14.06
N ILE A 181 -3.33 7.65 -14.13
CA ILE A 181 -2.07 7.07 -13.69
C ILE A 181 -1.58 7.84 -12.47
N PHE A 182 -1.27 7.13 -11.38
CA PHE A 182 -0.67 7.72 -10.20
C PHE A 182 0.67 7.04 -9.88
N LEU A 183 1.74 7.83 -9.81
CA LEU A 183 3.07 7.36 -9.44
C LEU A 183 3.34 7.63 -7.96
N VAL A 184 3.92 6.67 -7.23
CA VAL A 184 4.37 6.89 -5.84
C VAL A 184 5.83 6.52 -5.70
N ALA A 185 6.64 7.47 -5.25
CA ALA A 185 8.08 7.26 -5.06
C ALA A 185 8.63 8.10 -3.90
N SER A 186 9.84 7.77 -3.43
CA SER A 186 10.64 8.66 -2.60
C SER A 186 11.66 9.42 -3.44
N ILE A 187 11.93 10.68 -3.08
CA ILE A 187 12.94 11.52 -3.77
C ILE A 187 14.38 11.24 -3.32
N PHE A 188 14.55 10.49 -2.24
CA PHE A 188 15.85 10.25 -1.61
C PHE A 188 16.33 8.80 -1.76
N GLY A 189 15.46 7.89 -2.20
CA GLY A 189 15.84 6.53 -2.56
C GLY A 189 16.47 6.46 -3.95
N GLY A 190 17.37 5.49 -4.19
CA GLY A 190 18.01 5.30 -5.49
C GLY A 190 17.01 5.03 -6.62
N THR A 191 16.16 4.01 -6.45
CA THR A 191 15.13 3.61 -7.44
C THR A 191 14.04 4.66 -7.58
N GLY A 192 13.49 5.14 -6.47
CA GLY A 192 12.39 6.12 -6.48
C GLY A 192 12.77 7.43 -7.16
N ALA A 193 13.92 8.01 -6.79
CA ALA A 193 14.37 9.30 -7.30
C ALA A 193 14.77 9.26 -8.78
N ALA A 194 15.19 8.09 -9.25
CA ALA A 194 15.47 7.85 -10.67
C ALA A 194 14.19 7.65 -11.47
N GLY A 195 13.34 6.73 -11.01
CA GLY A 195 12.20 6.24 -11.77
C GLY A 195 11.06 7.25 -11.89
N PHE A 196 10.79 8.05 -10.85
CA PHE A 196 9.60 8.92 -10.82
C PHE A 196 9.45 9.86 -12.03
N PRO A 197 10.43 10.74 -12.34
CA PRO A 197 10.34 11.62 -13.50
C PRO A 197 10.57 10.87 -14.83
N ALA A 198 11.44 9.85 -14.82
CA ALA A 198 11.80 9.11 -16.03
C ALA A 198 10.60 8.33 -16.59
N ILE A 199 9.87 7.64 -15.72
CA ILE A 199 8.67 6.87 -16.08
C ILE A 199 7.55 7.81 -16.55
N ALA A 200 7.32 8.92 -15.85
CA ALA A 200 6.31 9.89 -16.29
C ALA A 200 6.64 10.45 -17.69
N LYS A 201 7.91 10.77 -17.93
CA LYS A 201 8.38 11.27 -19.23
C LYS A 201 8.18 10.21 -20.32
N LEU A 202 8.60 8.98 -20.07
CA LEU A 202 8.42 7.87 -21.00
C LEU A 202 6.93 7.68 -21.35
N LEU A 203 6.05 7.64 -20.35
CA LEU A 203 4.61 7.52 -20.57
C LEU A 203 4.08 8.65 -21.45
N ARG A 204 4.46 9.91 -21.17
CA ARG A 204 4.04 11.06 -21.99
C ARG A 204 4.57 10.99 -23.42
N GLU A 205 5.82 10.60 -23.62
CA GLU A 205 6.42 10.45 -24.95
C GLU A 205 5.73 9.34 -25.74
N THR A 206 5.58 8.14 -25.15
CA THR A 206 4.97 7.01 -25.85
C THR A 206 3.50 7.22 -26.16
N LEU A 207 2.74 7.87 -25.27
CA LEU A 207 1.35 8.24 -25.54
C LEU A 207 1.25 9.25 -26.70
N ARG A 208 2.15 10.24 -26.73
CA ARG A 208 2.24 11.23 -27.80
C ARG A 208 2.54 10.60 -29.15
N ASP A 209 3.50 9.67 -29.18
CA ASP A 209 3.90 8.93 -30.38
C ASP A 209 2.79 8.00 -30.87
N ALA A 210 2.00 7.44 -29.96
CA ALA A 210 0.80 6.67 -30.26
C ALA A 210 -0.40 7.53 -30.67
N GLY A 211 -0.27 8.86 -30.70
CA GLY A 211 -1.35 9.78 -31.06
C GLY A 211 -2.40 10.02 -29.96
N VAL A 212 -2.19 9.50 -28.75
CA VAL A 212 -3.06 9.72 -27.59
C VAL A 212 -2.77 11.10 -26.99
N ARG A 213 -3.68 12.06 -27.19
CA ARG A 213 -3.48 13.47 -26.80
C ARG A 213 -4.41 13.95 -25.68
N GLN A 214 -5.46 13.21 -25.37
CA GLN A 214 -6.47 13.57 -24.37
C GLN A 214 -6.94 12.32 -23.63
N GLY A 215 -7.59 12.50 -22.48
CA GLY A 215 -8.16 11.40 -21.69
C GLY A 215 -7.15 10.64 -20.82
N VAL A 216 -5.87 11.03 -20.79
CA VAL A 216 -4.86 10.40 -19.91
C VAL A 216 -4.28 11.41 -18.93
N HIS A 217 -4.50 11.17 -17.64
CA HIS A 217 -3.99 11.97 -16.54
C HIS A 217 -2.88 11.24 -15.80
N ILE A 218 -1.76 11.92 -15.55
CA ILE A 218 -0.60 11.41 -14.83
C ILE A 218 -0.36 12.32 -13.62
N SER A 219 -0.61 11.80 -12.43
CA SER A 219 -0.30 12.48 -11.17
C SER A 219 0.67 11.64 -10.33
N GLY A 220 1.19 12.18 -9.23
CA GLY A 220 1.99 11.36 -8.35
C GLY A 220 2.29 11.95 -6.98
N ALA A 221 2.66 11.09 -6.04
CA ALA A 221 3.13 11.44 -4.72
C ALA A 221 4.64 11.23 -4.61
N LEU A 222 5.34 12.29 -4.21
CA LEU A 222 6.77 12.28 -3.95
C LEU A 222 7.02 12.47 -2.45
N VAL A 223 7.48 11.39 -1.83
CA VAL A 223 7.76 11.37 -0.39
C VAL A 223 9.17 11.91 -0.15
N LEU A 224 9.25 13.00 0.62
CA LEU A 224 10.49 13.62 1.09
C LEU A 224 11.13 12.76 2.19
N PRO A 225 12.43 12.91 2.49
CA PRO A 225 13.08 12.17 3.58
C PRO A 225 12.26 12.17 4.87
N TYR A 226 11.94 10.97 5.36
CA TYR A 226 11.07 10.76 6.53
C TYR A 226 11.59 9.69 7.49
N PHE A 227 12.63 8.96 7.12
CA PHE A 227 13.26 7.96 7.98
C PHE A 227 14.78 8.04 7.92
N ARG A 228 15.42 7.45 8.92
CA ARG A 228 16.87 7.25 9.02
C ARG A 228 17.18 5.87 9.57
N PHE A 229 18.35 5.36 9.25
CA PHE A 229 18.88 4.15 9.88
C PHE A 229 19.59 4.48 11.18
N ASP A 230 19.67 3.50 12.07
CA ASP A 230 20.41 3.63 13.32
C ASP A 230 21.91 3.70 13.05
N ALA A 231 22.62 4.49 13.85
CA ALA A 231 24.07 4.51 13.80
C ALA A 231 24.59 3.16 14.29
N LYS A 232 25.52 2.53 13.54
CA LYS A 232 26.20 1.32 14.01
C LYS A 232 26.89 1.63 15.35
N SER A 233 26.77 0.71 16.31
CA SER A 233 27.34 0.84 17.65
C SER A 233 28.81 1.29 17.58
N GLY A 234 29.12 2.47 18.14
CA GLY A 234 30.45 3.09 18.12
C GLY A 234 30.61 4.30 17.19
N GLN A 235 29.60 4.66 16.39
CA GLN A 235 29.55 5.90 15.62
C GLN A 235 28.64 6.93 16.32
N ASN A 236 28.99 8.23 16.21
CA ASN A 236 28.18 9.32 16.75
C ASN A 236 26.76 9.26 16.15
N THR A 237 25.73 9.62 16.91
CA THR A 237 24.33 9.60 16.42
C THR A 237 24.05 10.61 15.31
N GLN A 238 24.89 11.65 15.17
CA GLN A 238 24.96 12.54 14.01
C GLN A 238 25.70 11.93 12.79
N SER A 239 26.21 10.70 12.92
CA SER A 239 26.99 9.97 11.92
C SER A 239 26.27 8.70 11.45
N ALA A 240 24.95 8.61 11.64
CA ALA A 240 24.14 7.57 11.03
C ALA A 240 24.35 7.62 9.49
N PRO A 241 24.89 6.57 8.85
CA PRO A 241 25.25 6.61 7.44
C PRO A 241 24.04 7.02 6.58
N GLY A 242 24.19 8.09 5.80
CA GLY A 242 23.25 8.44 4.72
C GLY A 242 22.19 9.51 5.01
N SER A 243 21.87 9.85 6.27
CA SER A 243 20.77 10.79 6.57
C SER A 243 21.02 12.23 6.10
N ASP A 244 22.19 12.80 6.40
CA ASP A 244 22.59 14.13 5.89
C ASP A 244 22.77 14.13 4.36
N ILE A 245 23.21 12.98 3.82
CA ILE A 245 23.35 12.77 2.38
C ILE A 245 21.96 12.79 1.72
N PHE A 246 20.94 12.18 2.33
CA PHE A 246 19.56 12.18 1.80
C PHE A 246 19.01 13.60 1.68
N LEU A 247 19.26 14.48 2.64
CA LEU A 247 18.79 15.88 2.57
C LEU A 247 19.49 16.64 1.44
N ALA A 248 20.81 16.51 1.31
CA ALA A 248 21.57 17.15 0.24
C ALA A 248 21.16 16.63 -1.16
N GLN A 249 21.01 15.31 -1.31
CA GLN A 249 20.56 14.66 -2.54
C GLN A 249 19.12 15.02 -2.89
N THR A 250 18.24 15.12 -1.89
CA THR A 250 16.86 15.58 -2.08
C THR A 250 16.85 16.98 -2.65
N ARG A 251 17.66 17.91 -2.11
CA ARG A 251 17.74 19.27 -2.64
C ARG A 251 18.20 19.30 -4.10
N ALA A 252 19.19 18.49 -4.47
CA ALA A 252 19.65 18.38 -5.85
C ALA A 252 18.55 17.79 -6.77
N SER A 253 17.89 16.73 -6.34
CA SER A 253 16.81 16.07 -7.08
C SER A 253 15.61 16.99 -7.27
N LEU A 254 15.22 17.76 -6.24
CA LEU A 254 14.15 18.75 -6.33
C LEU A 254 14.44 19.83 -7.38
N LYS A 255 15.69 20.32 -7.44
CA LYS A 255 16.10 21.27 -8.49
C LYS A 255 15.97 20.66 -9.87
N HIS A 256 16.43 19.42 -10.03
CA HIS A 256 16.32 18.70 -11.31
C HIS A 256 14.85 18.51 -11.73
N TYR A 257 13.98 18.10 -10.81
CA TYR A 257 12.57 17.87 -11.08
C TYR A 257 11.86 19.18 -11.43
N TYR A 258 12.18 20.26 -10.71
CA TYR A 258 11.70 21.61 -11.03
C TYR A 258 12.08 22.01 -12.45
N HIS A 259 13.33 21.79 -12.87
CA HIS A 259 13.75 22.07 -14.24
C HIS A 259 13.00 21.21 -15.28
N GLN A 260 12.77 19.93 -15.01
CA GLN A 260 12.00 19.08 -15.93
C GLN A 260 10.54 19.52 -16.05
N MET A 261 9.86 19.75 -14.91
CA MET A 261 8.44 20.13 -14.88
C MET A 261 8.20 21.55 -15.41
N THR A 262 9.19 22.44 -15.31
CA THR A 262 9.12 23.76 -15.96
C THR A 262 9.38 23.69 -17.46
N GLY A 263 10.23 22.76 -17.91
CA GLY A 263 10.49 22.49 -19.32
C GLY A 263 9.33 21.79 -20.04
N ASP A 264 8.63 20.88 -19.34
CA ASP A 264 7.39 20.24 -19.81
C ASP A 264 6.31 20.33 -18.71
N PRO A 265 5.46 21.38 -18.74
CA PRO A 265 4.37 21.55 -17.79
C PRO A 265 3.29 20.46 -17.86
N THR A 266 3.30 19.60 -18.90
CA THR A 266 2.34 18.51 -19.06
C THR A 266 2.83 17.20 -18.44
N LEU A 267 4.08 17.16 -17.94
CA LEU A 267 4.69 15.96 -17.37
C LEU A 267 3.82 15.33 -16.26
N PHE A 268 3.25 16.16 -15.39
CA PHE A 268 2.29 15.76 -14.36
C PHE A 268 1.11 16.74 -14.31
N ASP A 269 -0.10 16.21 -14.16
CA ASP A 269 -1.30 16.99 -13.87
C ASP A 269 -1.26 17.52 -12.41
N ASN A 270 -0.95 16.65 -11.44
CA ASN A 270 -0.84 17.01 -10.02
C ASN A 270 0.33 16.29 -9.35
N ILE A 271 1.02 16.99 -8.44
CA ILE A 271 2.08 16.39 -7.61
C ILE A 271 1.83 16.65 -6.14
N TYR A 272 1.86 15.59 -5.35
CA TYR A 272 1.73 15.61 -3.90
C TYR A 272 3.11 15.48 -3.25
N PHE A 273 3.52 16.51 -2.50
CA PHE A 273 4.74 16.45 -1.70
C PHE A 273 4.39 16.06 -0.27
N ILE A 274 4.99 14.96 0.18
CA ILE A 274 4.73 14.43 1.51
C ILE A 274 6.00 14.57 2.33
N GLY A 275 5.99 15.54 3.24
CA GLY A 275 7.04 15.75 4.22
C GLY A 275 6.67 15.15 5.57
N TRP A 276 7.68 14.85 6.37
CA TRP A 276 7.52 14.45 7.76
C TRP A 276 8.41 15.36 8.64
N PRO A 277 7.97 15.77 9.83
CA PRO A 277 8.69 16.77 10.63
C PRO A 277 10.07 16.30 11.08
N GLU A 278 10.25 15.00 11.32
CA GLU A 278 11.49 14.41 11.83
C GLU A 278 11.82 13.11 11.10
N LEU A 279 13.09 12.72 11.07
CA LEU A 279 13.47 11.42 10.51
C LEU A 279 13.21 10.30 11.52
N ILE A 280 12.27 9.42 11.19
CA ILE A 280 11.90 8.26 11.99
C ILE A 280 13.03 7.21 11.96
N PRO A 281 13.54 6.74 13.11
CA PRO A 281 14.50 5.64 13.13
C PRO A 281 13.83 4.31 12.74
N VAL A 282 14.37 3.62 11.74
CA VAL A 282 13.84 2.33 11.25
C VAL A 282 14.72 1.13 11.56
N GLY A 283 15.77 1.31 12.37
CA GLY A 283 16.70 0.24 12.74
C GLY A 283 17.89 0.12 11.78
N ASP A 284 18.38 -1.10 11.62
CA ASP A 284 19.59 -1.38 10.84
C ASP A 284 19.42 -1.10 9.35
N SER A 285 20.47 -0.52 8.76
CA SER A 285 20.55 -0.26 7.31
C SER A 285 20.83 -1.56 6.56
N HIS A 286 19.84 -2.04 5.80
CA HIS A 286 20.03 -3.05 4.77
C HIS A 286 19.94 -2.39 3.38
N PRO A 287 21.00 -2.50 2.54
CA PRO A 287 21.06 -1.80 1.25
C PRO A 287 20.13 -2.38 0.17
N GLY A 288 19.58 -3.58 0.39
CA GLY A 288 18.71 -4.31 -0.52
C GLY A 288 18.40 -5.73 -0.01
N GLY A 289 17.70 -6.51 -0.82
CA GLY A 289 17.34 -7.90 -0.59
C GLY A 289 16.25 -8.10 0.48
N MET A 290 16.08 -9.36 0.89
CA MET A 290 14.96 -9.77 1.76
C MET A 290 15.01 -9.14 3.15
N GLN A 291 16.21 -8.71 3.57
CA GLN A 291 16.42 -8.03 4.85
C GLN A 291 16.01 -6.55 4.81
N GLN A 292 15.87 -5.95 3.61
CA GLN A 292 15.32 -4.61 3.46
C GLN A 292 13.80 -4.66 3.62
N ASN A 293 13.37 -4.83 4.87
CA ASN A 293 11.97 -4.97 5.23
C ASN A 293 11.56 -3.96 6.29
N ASN A 294 11.65 -2.68 5.91
CA ASN A 294 11.36 -1.59 6.81
C ASN A 294 9.88 -1.60 7.27
N PRO A 295 9.57 -1.12 8.48
CA PRO A 295 8.19 -1.00 8.94
C PRO A 295 7.38 -0.02 8.09
N PRO A 296 6.05 -0.20 7.97
CA PRO A 296 5.16 0.81 7.41
C PRO A 296 5.11 2.05 8.32
N LEU A 297 5.03 3.23 7.72
CA LEU A 297 5.04 4.55 8.36
C LEU A 297 3.96 5.47 7.76
N ILE A 298 3.48 6.45 8.52
CA ILE A 298 2.37 7.35 8.12
C ILE A 298 2.63 8.14 6.83
N PRO A 299 3.85 8.58 6.48
CA PRO A 299 4.12 9.19 5.19
C PRO A 299 3.67 8.32 3.99
N GLU A 300 3.76 6.99 4.11
CA GLU A 300 3.31 6.06 3.06
C GLU A 300 1.79 5.94 3.03
N LEU A 301 1.12 5.93 4.20
CA LEU A 301 -0.34 6.02 4.28
C LEU A 301 -0.86 7.32 3.65
N SER A 302 -0.16 8.44 3.88
CA SER A 302 -0.52 9.74 3.30
C SER A 302 -0.40 9.71 1.77
N ALA A 303 0.60 9.02 1.23
CA ALA A 303 0.78 8.83 -0.21
C ALA A 303 -0.31 7.92 -0.81
N ALA A 304 -0.70 6.89 -0.08
CA ALA A 304 -1.80 6.00 -0.44
C ALA A 304 -3.14 6.76 -0.49
N LEU A 305 -3.44 7.58 0.52
CA LEU A 305 -4.66 8.39 0.52
C LEU A 305 -4.68 9.42 -0.61
N ALA A 306 -3.54 10.03 -0.94
CA ALA A 306 -3.43 10.94 -2.08
C ALA A 306 -3.75 10.25 -3.41
N SER A 307 -3.31 9.01 -3.63
CA SER A 307 -3.63 8.27 -4.84
C SER A 307 -5.10 7.90 -4.91
N LEU A 308 -5.70 7.45 -3.81
CA LEU A 308 -7.13 7.12 -3.76
C LEU A 308 -8.00 8.36 -3.98
N THR A 309 -7.61 9.51 -3.42
CA THR A 309 -8.29 10.80 -3.64
C THR A 309 -8.30 11.13 -5.13
N PHE A 310 -7.16 10.97 -5.81
CA PHE A 310 -7.06 11.20 -7.25
C PHE A 310 -7.95 10.23 -8.06
N PHE A 311 -7.99 8.94 -7.72
CA PHE A 311 -8.81 7.97 -8.44
C PHE A 311 -10.32 8.15 -8.20
N ARG A 312 -10.72 8.55 -6.99
CA ARG A 312 -12.14 8.74 -6.63
C ARG A 312 -12.69 10.13 -6.88
N SER A 313 -11.84 11.10 -7.24
CA SER A 313 -12.30 12.44 -7.62
C SER A 313 -13.15 12.38 -8.89
N SER A 314 -14.24 13.15 -8.96
CA SER A 314 -15.05 13.24 -10.19
C SER A 314 -14.27 13.84 -11.34
N GLU A 315 -13.40 14.80 -11.06
CA GLU A 315 -12.53 15.49 -12.02
C GLU A 315 -11.10 15.47 -11.49
N VAL A 316 -10.13 15.43 -12.40
CA VAL A 316 -8.72 15.63 -12.04
C VAL A 316 -8.50 17.13 -11.84
N PRO A 317 -8.16 17.59 -10.62
CA PRO A 317 -7.98 19.00 -10.36
C PRO A 317 -6.84 19.57 -11.21
N ASP A 318 -6.97 20.81 -11.69
CA ASP A 318 -5.85 21.57 -12.26
C ASP A 318 -5.03 22.24 -11.13
N LYS A 319 -4.54 21.43 -10.19
CA LYS A 319 -3.72 21.90 -9.07
C LYS A 319 -2.33 21.29 -9.16
N LYS A 320 -1.42 22.03 -9.79
CA LYS A 320 -0.02 21.61 -10.00
C LYS A 320 0.71 21.08 -8.75
N LEU A 321 0.31 21.47 -7.54
CA LEU A 321 1.03 21.13 -6.31
C LEU A 321 0.12 20.98 -5.07
N TYR A 322 0.24 19.84 -4.40
CA TYR A 322 -0.29 19.57 -3.06
C TYR A 322 0.85 19.35 -2.07
N ARG A 323 0.62 19.72 -0.80
CA ARG A 323 1.58 19.53 0.28
C ARG A 323 0.89 18.92 1.48
N PHE A 324 1.47 17.86 2.01
CA PHE A 324 1.06 17.30 3.29
C PHE A 324 1.66 18.14 4.42
N GLY A 325 0.83 18.56 5.38
CA GLY A 325 1.25 19.36 6.52
C GLY A 325 0.48 18.94 7.76
N LYS A 326 1.21 18.73 8.85
CA LYS A 326 0.63 18.44 10.16
C LYS A 326 0.01 19.71 10.75
N ARG A 327 -1.15 19.58 11.38
CA ARG A 327 -1.79 20.65 12.16
C ARG A 327 -0.93 21.03 13.37
N ALA A 328 -0.98 22.32 13.72
CA ALA A 328 -0.49 22.84 14.99
C ALA A 328 -1.68 23.40 15.79
N ASP A 329 -1.55 23.48 17.12
CA ASP A 329 -2.57 24.18 17.90
C ASP A 329 -2.56 25.70 17.63
N ARG A 330 -3.50 26.43 18.26
CA ARG A 330 -3.63 27.88 18.10
C ARG A 330 -2.39 28.68 18.56
N ASN A 331 -1.52 28.08 19.37
CA ASN A 331 -0.30 28.67 19.89
C ASN A 331 0.95 28.17 19.12
N GLY A 332 0.76 27.43 18.03
CA GLY A 332 1.85 26.84 17.25
C GLY A 332 2.53 25.65 17.92
N GLN A 333 1.96 25.09 18.99
CA GLN A 333 2.52 23.92 19.66
C GLN A 333 2.14 22.63 18.92
N PRO A 334 3.04 21.62 18.92
CA PRO A 334 2.75 20.32 18.33
C PRO A 334 1.60 19.63 19.08
N VAL A 335 0.53 19.31 18.36
CA VAL A 335 -0.53 18.38 18.83
C VAL A 335 -0.19 16.95 18.42
N PRO A 336 -0.75 15.90 19.07
CA PRO A 336 -0.64 14.54 18.53
C PRO A 336 -1.14 14.49 17.08
N PHE A 337 -0.49 13.67 16.25
CA PHE A 337 -0.98 13.36 14.91
C PHE A 337 -2.24 12.52 15.02
N GLY A 338 -3.36 13.06 14.58
CA GLY A 338 -4.67 12.42 14.69
C GLY A 338 -5.32 12.18 13.33
N TRP A 339 -6.57 11.73 13.36
CA TRP A 339 -7.36 11.55 12.16
C TRP A 339 -7.53 12.84 11.37
N GLU A 340 -7.57 14.01 12.05
CA GLU A 340 -7.71 15.32 11.39
C GLU A 340 -6.50 15.75 10.56
N ASP A 341 -5.38 15.05 10.72
CA ASP A 341 -4.17 15.28 9.91
C ASP A 341 -4.16 14.45 8.62
N LEU A 342 -5.06 13.48 8.46
CA LEU A 342 -5.17 12.66 7.27
C LEU A 342 -6.21 13.24 6.29
N PRO A 343 -5.92 13.24 4.98
CA PRO A 343 -6.88 13.68 3.99
C PRO A 343 -8.01 12.65 3.83
N ASP A 344 -9.22 13.15 3.62
CA ASP A 344 -10.33 12.32 3.15
C ASP A 344 -10.16 11.97 1.67
N VAL A 345 -10.66 10.79 1.29
CA VAL A 345 -10.59 10.30 -0.09
C VAL A 345 -11.66 10.94 -0.97
N THR A 346 -12.79 11.32 -0.38
CA THR A 346 -13.90 11.98 -1.07
C THR A 346 -14.24 13.31 -0.40
N ALA A 347 -14.60 14.31 -1.22
CA ALA A 347 -14.86 15.66 -0.73
C ALA A 347 -16.18 15.79 0.06
N ASP A 348 -17.10 14.85 -0.12
CA ASP A 348 -18.43 14.83 0.50
C ASP A 348 -18.50 14.05 1.82
N ARG A 349 -17.45 13.29 2.16
CA ARG A 349 -17.41 12.47 3.38
C ARG A 349 -16.24 12.85 4.27
N ASN A 350 -16.54 13.62 5.32
CA ASN A 350 -15.59 13.89 6.38
C ASN A 350 -15.30 12.60 7.15
N TRP A 351 -14.04 12.35 7.48
CA TRP A 351 -13.59 11.21 8.30
C TRP A 351 -13.75 9.84 7.65
N GLU A 352 -13.92 9.76 6.33
CA GLU A 352 -14.16 8.48 5.63
C GLU A 352 -13.01 7.51 5.91
N CYS A 353 -11.76 8.00 5.94
CA CYS A 353 -10.61 7.17 6.26
C CYS A 353 -10.67 6.59 7.69
N ARG A 354 -11.03 7.42 8.68
CA ARG A 354 -11.17 6.99 10.08
C ARG A 354 -12.22 5.91 10.20
N ASP A 355 -13.39 6.15 9.62
CA ASP A 355 -14.54 5.30 9.82
C ASP A 355 -14.36 3.95 9.10
N ARG A 356 -13.85 3.96 7.87
CA ARG A 356 -13.59 2.72 7.10
C ARG A 356 -12.46 1.88 7.66
N LEU A 357 -11.31 2.50 7.95
CA LEU A 357 -10.16 1.76 8.48
C LEU A 357 -10.40 1.32 9.93
N GLY A 358 -11.08 2.15 10.72
CA GLY A 358 -11.52 1.81 12.08
C GLY A 358 -12.50 0.64 12.13
N GLN A 359 -13.53 0.65 11.28
CA GLN A 359 -14.46 -0.47 11.12
C GLN A 359 -13.73 -1.76 10.72
N ALA A 360 -12.80 -1.69 9.77
CA ALA A 360 -12.05 -2.85 9.32
C ALA A 360 -11.11 -3.41 10.40
N LEU A 361 -10.49 -2.55 11.22
CA LEU A 361 -9.65 -2.99 12.32
C LEU A 361 -10.48 -3.63 13.44
N ARG A 362 -11.64 -3.06 13.78
CA ARG A 362 -12.62 -3.67 14.71
C ARG A 362 -13.08 -5.03 14.20
N PHE A 363 -13.42 -5.13 12.92
CA PHE A 363 -13.75 -6.39 12.26
C PHE A 363 -12.61 -7.40 12.35
N ALA A 364 -11.36 -6.98 12.11
CA ALA A 364 -10.21 -7.87 12.17
C ALA A 364 -9.99 -8.45 13.56
N ILE A 365 -10.12 -7.64 14.61
CA ILE A 365 -10.03 -8.08 16.00
C ILE A 365 -11.17 -9.04 16.34
N ALA A 366 -12.41 -8.67 16.02
CA ALA A 366 -13.57 -9.50 16.31
C ALA A 366 -13.50 -10.85 15.56
N LEU A 367 -13.19 -10.83 14.27
CA LEU A 367 -13.10 -12.07 13.49
C LEU A 367 -11.95 -12.95 13.95
N ASP A 368 -10.74 -12.41 14.10
CA ASP A 368 -9.57 -13.26 14.34
C ASP A 368 -9.45 -13.70 15.81
N LEU A 369 -9.66 -12.77 16.76
CA LEU A 369 -9.39 -13.02 18.19
C LEU A 369 -10.64 -13.47 18.97
N VAL A 370 -11.85 -13.27 18.44
CA VAL A 370 -13.10 -13.63 19.15
C VAL A 370 -13.78 -14.81 18.47
N TYR A 371 -14.19 -14.66 17.21
CA TYR A 371 -15.00 -15.70 16.55
C TYR A 371 -14.16 -16.78 15.87
N GLY A 372 -13.01 -16.42 15.30
CA GLY A 372 -12.19 -17.28 14.45
C GLY A 372 -11.63 -18.50 15.16
N GLU A 373 -11.29 -18.36 16.45
CA GLU A 373 -10.80 -19.45 17.31
C GLU A 373 -11.82 -20.59 17.44
N TYR A 374 -13.12 -20.26 17.56
CA TYR A 374 -14.18 -21.26 17.66
C TYR A 374 -14.55 -21.89 16.31
N LEU A 375 -14.27 -21.19 15.21
CA LEU A 375 -14.63 -21.62 13.86
C LEU A 375 -13.52 -22.38 13.12
N THR A 376 -12.33 -22.57 13.71
CA THR A 376 -11.17 -23.19 13.03
C THR A 376 -11.03 -24.69 13.34
N VAL A 377 -10.85 -25.52 12.30
CA VAL A 377 -10.65 -26.97 12.41
C VAL A 377 -9.24 -27.27 12.94
N GLY A 378 -9.20 -27.46 14.24
CA GLY A 378 -8.04 -27.74 15.11
C GLY A 378 -8.50 -27.75 16.57
N ASN A 379 -9.47 -26.88 16.86
CA ASN A 379 -10.41 -26.98 17.97
C ASN A 379 -11.69 -27.75 17.56
N GLY A 380 -11.76 -28.34 16.35
CA GLY A 380 -12.97 -28.61 15.55
C GLY A 380 -14.22 -29.10 16.31
N GLU A 381 -14.15 -30.19 17.07
CA GLU A 381 -15.32 -30.69 17.80
C GLU A 381 -15.59 -29.91 19.10
N VAL A 382 -14.54 -29.39 19.75
CA VAL A 382 -14.62 -28.69 21.04
C VAL A 382 -15.06 -27.23 20.85
N GLY A 383 -14.51 -26.53 19.87
CA GLY A 383 -14.80 -25.14 19.54
C GLY A 383 -16.19 -24.97 18.96
N ILE A 384 -16.57 -25.80 17.99
CA ILE A 384 -17.93 -25.77 17.42
C ILE A 384 -18.96 -26.12 18.50
N GLY A 385 -18.69 -27.11 19.36
CA GLY A 385 -19.58 -27.45 20.49
C GLY A 385 -19.89 -26.30 21.45
N ILE A 386 -19.00 -25.30 21.56
CA ILE A 386 -19.22 -24.09 22.37
C ILE A 386 -20.18 -23.11 21.68
N VAL A 387 -20.14 -23.02 20.35
CA VAL A 387 -20.89 -22.00 19.58
C VAL A 387 -22.12 -22.54 18.85
N GLU A 388 -22.25 -23.85 18.63
CA GLU A 388 -23.35 -24.49 17.87
C GLU A 388 -24.76 -24.19 18.45
N ASN A 389 -24.83 -23.93 19.75
CA ASN A 389 -26.07 -23.59 20.44
C ASN A 389 -26.35 -22.09 20.50
N GLN A 390 -25.43 -21.26 20.01
CA GLN A 390 -25.57 -19.81 20.01
C GLN A 390 -26.40 -19.35 18.81
N ALA A 391 -27.30 -18.40 19.05
CA ALA A 391 -28.28 -17.96 18.05
C ALA A 391 -27.64 -17.32 16.81
N TRP A 392 -26.54 -16.56 16.98
CA TRP A 392 -25.81 -16.00 15.84
C TRP A 392 -25.20 -17.10 14.96
N TYR A 393 -24.68 -18.18 15.54
CA TYR A 393 -24.05 -19.27 14.80
C TYR A 393 -25.08 -19.99 13.92
N ARG A 394 -26.19 -20.43 14.53
CA ARG A 394 -27.27 -21.09 13.79
C ARG A 394 -27.78 -20.21 12.65
N LYS A 395 -28.00 -18.93 12.92
CA LYS A 395 -28.59 -17.99 11.96
C LYS A 395 -27.65 -17.54 10.84
N LEU A 396 -26.39 -17.26 11.15
CA LEU A 396 -25.44 -16.63 10.22
C LEU A 396 -24.51 -17.64 9.54
N ILE A 397 -24.41 -18.86 10.07
CA ILE A 397 -23.58 -19.95 9.55
C ILE A 397 -24.47 -21.11 9.08
N GLU A 398 -25.18 -21.80 9.99
CA GLU A 398 -25.91 -23.04 9.64
C GLU A 398 -27.08 -22.77 8.67
N ASP A 399 -27.96 -21.82 8.99
CA ASP A 399 -29.10 -21.42 8.17
C ASP A 399 -28.65 -20.79 6.84
N ALA A 400 -27.41 -20.27 6.78
CA ALA A 400 -26.78 -19.78 5.56
C ALA A 400 -26.19 -20.90 4.69
N GLY A 401 -26.32 -22.17 5.10
CA GLY A 401 -25.83 -23.34 4.39
C GLY A 401 -24.32 -23.55 4.51
N VAL A 402 -23.69 -22.99 5.56
CA VAL A 402 -22.25 -23.09 5.79
C VAL A 402 -21.95 -24.25 6.72
N ASP A 403 -21.31 -25.29 6.19
CA ASP A 403 -20.68 -26.34 7.01
C ASP A 403 -19.21 -25.97 7.25
N ILE A 404 -18.90 -25.56 8.47
CA ILE A 404 -17.56 -25.14 8.89
C ILE A 404 -16.54 -26.27 8.78
N SER A 405 -16.96 -27.54 8.80
CA SER A 405 -16.03 -28.67 8.65
C SER A 405 -15.49 -28.85 7.23
N MET A 406 -16.16 -28.26 6.22
CA MET A 406 -15.71 -28.37 4.83
C MET A 406 -14.43 -27.57 4.55
N ASP A 407 -13.49 -28.20 3.86
CA ASP A 407 -12.19 -27.62 3.48
C ASP A 407 -12.30 -26.24 2.83
N ARG A 408 -13.29 -26.03 1.95
CA ARG A 408 -13.47 -24.74 1.26
C ARG A 408 -13.82 -23.59 2.21
N HIS A 409 -14.61 -23.86 3.26
CA HIS A 409 -15.00 -22.85 4.25
C HIS A 409 -13.86 -22.60 5.23
N GLN A 410 -13.13 -23.65 5.63
CA GLN A 410 -11.91 -23.52 6.43
C GLN A 410 -10.83 -22.73 5.71
N ASP A 411 -10.60 -22.98 4.42
CA ASP A 411 -9.59 -22.26 3.65
C ASP A 411 -9.96 -20.78 3.48
N LEU A 412 -11.25 -20.45 3.25
CA LEU A 412 -11.72 -19.07 3.23
C LEU A 412 -11.55 -18.40 4.60
N LEU A 413 -11.96 -19.06 5.69
CA LEU A 413 -11.80 -18.54 7.05
C LEU A 413 -10.33 -18.30 7.37
N LYS A 414 -9.45 -19.27 7.11
CA LYS A 414 -8.00 -19.18 7.34
C LYS A 414 -7.38 -18.00 6.59
N LYS A 415 -7.71 -17.82 5.31
CA LYS A 415 -7.21 -16.68 4.52
C LYS A 415 -7.76 -15.35 5.04
N THR A 416 -9.02 -15.30 5.45
CA THR A 416 -9.62 -14.08 5.99
C THR A 416 -8.97 -13.71 7.32
N ARG A 417 -8.76 -14.69 8.21
CA ARG A 417 -8.00 -14.54 9.46
C ARG A 417 -6.57 -14.08 9.21
N GLN A 418 -5.86 -14.68 8.25
CA GLN A 418 -4.52 -14.25 7.84
C GLN A 418 -4.51 -12.78 7.39
N TYR A 419 -5.52 -12.35 6.61
CA TYR A 419 -5.65 -10.95 6.22
C TYR A 419 -5.90 -10.03 7.44
N CYS A 420 -6.79 -10.44 8.35
CA CYS A 420 -7.07 -9.71 9.60
C CYS A 420 -5.81 -9.54 10.45
N GLN A 421 -4.99 -10.58 10.59
CA GLN A 421 -3.70 -10.51 11.28
C GLN A 421 -2.74 -9.52 10.59
N ASN A 422 -2.66 -9.56 9.26
CA ASN A 422 -1.86 -8.59 8.51
C ASN A 422 -2.34 -7.15 8.75
N LEU A 423 -3.65 -6.89 8.68
CA LEU A 423 -4.22 -5.56 8.93
C LEU A 423 -3.97 -5.06 10.36
N MET A 424 -4.14 -5.93 11.36
CA MET A 424 -3.85 -5.60 12.76
C MET A 424 -2.37 -5.25 12.93
N ARG A 425 -1.47 -6.15 12.51
CA ARG A 425 -0.01 -5.97 12.61
C ARG A 425 0.46 -4.74 11.86
N TRP A 426 -0.05 -4.49 10.65
CA TRP A 426 0.25 -3.30 9.86
C TRP A 426 -0.20 -2.02 10.59
N SER A 427 -1.45 -1.95 11.06
CA SER A 427 -2.02 -0.75 11.71
C SER A 427 -1.27 -0.39 13.00
N MET A 428 -0.91 -1.40 13.80
CA MET A 428 -0.15 -1.20 15.02
C MET A 428 1.29 -0.79 14.76
N THR A 429 1.94 -1.43 13.77
CA THR A 429 3.30 -1.08 13.39
C THR A 429 3.36 0.35 12.87
N LEU A 430 2.40 0.73 12.02
CA LEU A 430 2.25 2.08 11.50
C LEU A 430 2.19 3.11 12.62
N CYS A 431 1.32 2.89 13.61
CA CYS A 431 1.14 3.81 14.73
C CYS A 431 2.36 3.84 15.65
N ALA A 432 2.88 2.68 16.04
CA ALA A 432 3.99 2.56 16.99
C ALA A 432 5.32 3.08 16.40
N ARG A 433 5.60 2.79 15.14
CA ARG A 433 6.88 3.12 14.49
C ARG A 433 6.93 4.53 13.94
N SER A 434 5.78 5.18 13.71
CA SER A 434 5.76 6.58 13.27
C SER A 434 5.88 7.59 14.43
N GLN A 435 5.91 7.13 15.70
CA GLN A 435 6.10 8.00 16.86
C GLN A 435 7.56 8.46 16.98
N THR A 436 7.76 9.69 17.44
CA THR A 436 9.06 10.23 17.85
C THR A 436 8.98 10.79 19.28
N SER A 437 10.07 11.39 19.76
CA SER A 437 10.08 12.12 21.04
C SER A 437 9.04 13.24 21.05
N ASP A 438 8.91 13.92 19.92
CA ASP A 438 8.14 15.17 19.78
C ASP A 438 6.85 14.98 18.99
N LEU A 439 6.62 13.79 18.42
CA LEU A 439 5.43 13.42 17.69
C LEU A 439 4.77 12.16 18.24
N LYS A 440 3.63 12.32 18.90
CA LYS A 440 2.72 11.21 19.23
C LYS A 440 1.74 10.96 18.10
N ILE A 441 1.40 9.68 17.89
CA ILE A 441 0.40 9.24 16.92
C ILE A 441 -0.83 8.77 17.69
N ALA A 442 -2.00 9.30 17.34
CA ALA A 442 -3.29 9.03 17.97
C ALA A 442 -4.33 8.64 16.91
N LEU A 443 -4.07 7.54 16.19
CA LEU A 443 -5.03 6.94 15.25
C LEU A 443 -5.77 5.76 15.90
N PHE A 444 -5.02 4.81 16.43
CA PHE A 444 -5.53 3.61 17.10
C PHE A 444 -4.93 3.43 18.49
N GLU A 445 -5.71 2.89 19.42
CA GLU A 445 -5.25 2.43 20.72
C GLU A 445 -4.68 1.00 20.58
N THR A 446 -3.37 0.91 20.42
CA THR A 446 -2.70 -0.34 20.06
C THR A 446 -2.08 -1.06 21.25
N ARG A 447 -2.17 -0.51 22.47
CA ARG A 447 -1.41 -1.01 23.64
C ARG A 447 -1.72 -2.46 24.01
N TYR A 448 -2.93 -2.93 23.75
CA TYR A 448 -3.37 -4.29 24.11
C TYR A 448 -3.00 -5.32 23.04
N LEU A 449 -2.94 -4.88 21.78
CA LEU A 449 -2.75 -5.76 20.63
C LEU A 449 -1.28 -5.83 20.19
N ALA A 450 -0.50 -4.77 20.40
CA ALA A 450 0.86 -4.67 19.88
C ALA A 450 1.88 -5.34 20.80
N GLY A 451 2.62 -6.31 20.27
CA GLY A 451 3.85 -6.78 20.88
C GLY A 451 5.01 -5.79 20.68
N ASN A 452 6.11 -6.01 21.40
CA ASN A 452 7.28 -5.11 21.35
C ASN A 452 8.31 -5.48 20.27
N LYS A 453 8.16 -6.65 19.64
CA LYS A 453 9.16 -7.23 18.73
C LYS A 453 8.74 -7.08 17.27
N LEU A 454 9.61 -6.50 16.44
CA LEU A 454 9.50 -6.60 14.98
C LEU A 454 9.88 -8.02 14.55
N LEU A 455 9.05 -8.63 13.70
CA LEU A 455 9.37 -9.89 13.05
C LEU A 455 10.17 -9.65 11.76
N ALA A 456 10.62 -10.73 11.13
CA ALA A 456 11.40 -10.67 9.88
C ALA A 456 10.62 -10.03 8.72
N ASP A 457 9.29 -10.00 8.82
CA ASP A 457 8.43 -9.31 7.87
C ASP A 457 8.35 -7.78 8.11
N GLY A 458 9.10 -7.23 9.06
CA GLY A 458 9.11 -5.79 9.35
C GLY A 458 7.86 -5.29 10.07
N LEU A 459 6.95 -6.18 10.49
CA LEU A 459 5.76 -5.85 11.26
C LEU A 459 5.92 -6.31 12.72
N LEU A 460 5.33 -5.55 13.65
CA LEU A 460 5.25 -5.95 15.05
C LEU A 460 4.48 -7.27 15.18
N ALA A 461 4.94 -8.13 16.08
CA ALA A 461 4.16 -9.27 16.53
C ALA A 461 2.89 -8.79 17.25
N LEU A 462 1.84 -9.61 17.23
CA LEU A 462 0.73 -9.43 18.15
C LEU A 462 1.23 -9.71 19.58
N ASN A 463 0.59 -9.11 20.57
CA ASN A 463 0.82 -9.42 21.97
C ASN A 463 0.45 -10.88 22.24
N ASP A 464 1.30 -11.64 22.92
CA ASP A 464 1.05 -13.04 23.27
C ASP A 464 -0.22 -13.21 24.13
N LYS A 465 -0.66 -12.14 24.79
CA LYS A 465 -1.91 -12.07 25.57
C LYS A 465 -3.01 -11.27 24.87
N ALA A 466 -2.90 -11.02 23.56
CA ALA A 466 -3.93 -10.28 22.82
C ALA A 466 -5.31 -10.95 22.96
N GLU A 467 -5.35 -12.29 23.00
CA GLU A 467 -6.57 -13.08 23.25
C GLU A 467 -7.08 -12.98 24.70
N GLU A 468 -6.26 -12.63 25.68
CA GLU A 468 -6.72 -12.41 27.06
C GLU A 468 -7.28 -10.99 27.25
N HIS A 469 -6.82 -10.04 26.43
CA HIS A 469 -7.12 -8.61 26.53
C HIS A 469 -7.93 -8.07 25.35
N HIS A 470 -8.48 -8.91 24.47
CA HIS A 470 -9.24 -8.47 23.30
C HIS A 470 -10.50 -7.66 23.68
N MET A 471 -11.02 -7.86 24.89
CA MET A 471 -12.09 -7.04 25.46
C MET A 471 -11.62 -5.64 25.89
N ASP A 472 -10.35 -5.52 26.29
CA ASP A 472 -9.78 -4.27 26.77
C ASP A 472 -9.52 -3.32 25.60
N GLY A 473 -10.24 -2.20 25.58
CA GLY A 473 -10.03 -1.16 24.58
C GLY A 473 -10.66 -1.43 23.20
N PHE A 474 -11.48 -2.48 23.02
CA PHE A 474 -12.21 -2.69 21.76
C PHE A 474 -13.13 -1.50 21.41
N SER A 475 -13.86 -0.99 22.41
CA SER A 475 -14.74 0.18 22.27
C SER A 475 -13.94 1.45 21.95
N ASP A 476 -12.81 1.67 22.63
CA ASP A 476 -11.95 2.85 22.48
C ASP A 476 -10.83 2.68 21.43
N LEU A 477 -10.89 1.63 20.61
CA LEU A 477 -9.83 1.26 19.68
C LEU A 477 -9.47 2.40 18.72
N VAL A 478 -10.47 3.14 18.24
CA VAL A 478 -10.28 4.27 17.35
C VAL A 478 -10.22 5.53 18.18
N HIS A 479 -9.07 6.20 18.17
CA HIS A 479 -8.86 7.40 18.99
C HIS A 479 -9.90 8.49 18.66
N GLY A 480 -10.55 8.99 19.70
CA GLY A 480 -11.56 10.06 19.59
C GLY A 480 -12.93 9.61 19.08
N LYS A 481 -13.15 8.31 18.85
CA LYS A 481 -14.44 7.78 18.38
C LYS A 481 -14.76 6.42 19.02
N PRO A 482 -15.17 6.40 20.31
CA PRO A 482 -15.64 5.17 20.96
C PRO A 482 -16.81 4.55 20.20
N ALA A 483 -16.86 3.22 20.15
CA ALA A 483 -17.87 2.44 19.47
C ALA A 483 -18.34 1.27 20.34
N ASP A 484 -19.25 0.44 19.83
CA ASP A 484 -19.83 -0.67 20.58
C ASP A 484 -18.76 -1.60 21.20
N THR A 485 -19.06 -2.10 22.38
CA THR A 485 -18.29 -3.15 23.06
C THR A 485 -18.46 -4.50 22.35
N LEU A 486 -17.62 -5.49 22.70
CA LEU A 486 -17.80 -6.85 22.17
C LEU A 486 -19.10 -7.52 22.63
N ALA A 487 -19.60 -7.17 23.82
CA ALA A 487 -20.88 -7.66 24.32
C ALA A 487 -22.05 -7.11 23.48
N GLU A 488 -22.02 -5.81 23.18
CA GLU A 488 -23.01 -5.19 22.29
C GLU A 488 -22.90 -5.75 20.85
N LEU A 489 -21.69 -6.00 20.35
CA LEU A 489 -21.49 -6.67 19.06
C LEU A 489 -22.08 -8.08 19.04
N PHE A 490 -21.88 -8.86 20.11
CA PHE A 490 -22.45 -10.20 20.25
C PHE A 490 -23.98 -10.18 20.25
N ASP A 491 -24.58 -9.26 21.03
CA ASP A 491 -26.03 -9.06 21.07
C ASP A 491 -26.53 -8.65 19.68
N ALA A 492 -25.86 -7.69 19.05
CA ALA A 492 -26.22 -7.23 17.71
C ALA A 492 -26.21 -8.37 16.69
N LEU A 493 -25.18 -9.22 16.66
CA LEU A 493 -25.12 -10.38 15.78
C LEU A 493 -26.24 -11.39 16.05
N THR A 494 -26.53 -11.64 17.33
CA THR A 494 -27.61 -12.54 17.76
C THR A 494 -28.97 -12.10 17.22
N TYR A 495 -29.26 -10.80 17.27
CA TYR A 495 -30.55 -10.25 16.83
C TYR A 495 -30.56 -9.79 15.36
N SER A 496 -29.40 -9.60 14.72
CA SER A 496 -29.25 -9.09 13.35
C SER A 496 -29.92 -9.96 12.30
N LYS A 497 -30.68 -9.38 11.37
CA LYS A 497 -31.20 -10.15 10.22
C LYS A 497 -30.06 -10.42 9.23
N PRO A 498 -30.03 -11.59 8.56
CA PRO A 498 -29.06 -11.83 7.50
C PRO A 498 -29.09 -10.69 6.46
N PRO A 499 -27.93 -10.16 6.06
CA PRO A 499 -27.87 -9.11 5.06
C PRO A 499 -28.47 -9.56 3.73
N LYS A 500 -29.07 -8.61 3.00
CA LYS A 500 -29.57 -8.89 1.63
C LYS A 500 -28.39 -9.15 0.69
N ASN A 501 -28.64 -9.84 -0.42
CA ASN A 501 -27.66 -10.08 -1.50
C ASN A 501 -26.33 -10.68 -0.99
N THR A 502 -26.42 -11.55 0.01
CA THR A 502 -25.28 -12.13 0.71
C THR A 502 -25.63 -13.58 1.01
N MET A 503 -24.66 -14.48 0.88
CA MET A 503 -24.88 -15.92 1.00
C MET A 503 -23.66 -16.62 1.59
N ARG A 504 -23.85 -17.89 2.01
CA ARG A 504 -22.77 -18.74 2.52
C ARG A 504 -21.98 -18.02 3.62
N MET A 505 -20.64 -18.11 3.60
CA MET A 505 -19.77 -17.49 4.60
C MET A 505 -19.88 -15.97 4.60
N GLY A 506 -20.27 -15.37 3.47
CA GLY A 506 -20.48 -13.93 3.37
C GLY A 506 -21.57 -13.43 4.32
N VAL A 507 -22.58 -14.25 4.67
CA VAL A 507 -23.65 -13.84 5.60
C VAL A 507 -23.05 -13.46 6.96
N PHE A 508 -22.21 -14.34 7.51
CA PHE A 508 -21.51 -14.08 8.75
C PHE A 508 -20.48 -12.96 8.62
N LEU A 509 -19.59 -13.03 7.63
CA LEU A 509 -18.51 -12.04 7.47
C LEU A 509 -19.04 -10.62 7.29
N ARG A 510 -20.07 -10.44 6.46
CA ARG A 510 -20.71 -9.15 6.24
C ARG A 510 -21.45 -8.68 7.49
N SER A 511 -22.21 -9.55 8.16
CA SER A 511 -22.90 -9.19 9.41
C SER A 511 -21.91 -8.71 10.46
N LEU A 512 -20.80 -9.42 10.65
CA LEU A 512 -19.74 -9.03 11.58
C LEU A 512 -19.11 -7.69 11.19
N TYR A 513 -18.78 -7.49 9.92
CA TYR A 513 -18.20 -6.25 9.43
C TYR A 513 -19.13 -5.05 9.62
N GLU A 514 -20.41 -5.17 9.26
CA GLU A 514 -21.39 -4.09 9.37
C GLU A 514 -21.60 -3.66 10.83
N HIS A 515 -21.68 -4.60 11.78
CA HIS A 515 -21.82 -4.28 13.22
C HIS A 515 -20.52 -3.81 13.88
N CYS A 516 -19.38 -3.87 13.19
CA CYS A 516 -18.13 -3.24 13.63
C CYS A 516 -18.02 -1.76 13.25
N SER A 517 -19.04 -1.16 12.63
CA SER A 517 -19.06 0.27 12.27
C SER A 517 -18.83 1.18 13.47
N LEU A 518 -18.24 2.34 13.21
CA LEU A 518 -18.21 3.43 14.18
C LEU A 518 -19.57 4.15 14.19
N PRO A 519 -20.00 4.71 15.33
CA PRO A 519 -21.24 5.49 15.38
C PRO A 519 -21.14 6.71 14.45
N GLU A 520 -22.27 7.19 13.91
CA GLU A 520 -22.30 8.40 13.08
C GLU A 520 -21.76 9.65 13.82
#